data_AF-A0A3D5U863-F1
#
_entry.id   AF-A0A3D5U863-F1
#
_cell.length_a   1.000
_cell.length_b   1.000
_cell.length_c   1.000
_cell.angle_alpha   90.00
_cell.angle_beta   90.00
_cell.angle_gamma   90.00
#
_symmetry.space_group_name_H-M   'P 1'
#
loop_
_entity.id
_entity.type
_entity.pdbx_description
1 polymer ?
#
loop_
_entity_poly.entity_id
_entity_poly.type
_entity_poly.pdbx_seq_one_letter_code
_entity_poly.pdbx_strand_id
1 'polypeptide(L)'
;MWETQIDLNAIFELRSRTTDYFGLGAINKMHDIAKKLSEMGIKKVLILTGGSSYRKNGAWAVVELALTTAGINHVLYNKVSSNPTDAQVDEA
;
A
#
# COMPACT_ATOMS: atom_id res chain seq x y z
N MET A 1 -17.35 10.58 25.99
CA MET A 1 -16.18 9.69 25.83
C MET A 1 -16.61 8.52 24.95
N TRP A 2 -16.36 8.62 23.65
CA TRP A 2 -16.60 7.53 22.68
C TRP A 2 -15.37 6.61 22.59
N GLU A 3 -14.19 7.16 22.91
CA GLU A 3 -12.89 6.50 22.99
C GLU A 3 -12.84 5.31 23.97
N THR A 4 -13.74 5.23 24.95
CA THR A 4 -13.81 4.12 25.92
C THR A 4 -14.64 2.93 25.45
N GLN A 5 -15.33 3.02 24.30
CA GLN A 5 -16.21 1.95 23.80
C GLN A 5 -15.66 1.23 22.56
N ILE A 6 -14.67 1.80 21.87
CA ILE A 6 -14.11 1.27 20.61
C ILE A 6 -12.60 1.16 20.76
N ASP A 7 -12.05 -0.04 20.54
CA ASP A 7 -10.61 -0.24 20.45
C ASP A 7 -10.10 0.41 19.15
N LEU A 8 -9.37 1.52 19.31
CA LEU A 8 -8.80 2.28 18.20
C LEU A 8 -7.70 1.53 17.45
N ASN A 9 -7.08 0.52 18.06
CA ASN A 9 -6.04 -0.31 17.45
C ASN A 9 -6.60 -1.56 16.77
N ALA A 10 -7.90 -1.81 16.90
CA ALA A 10 -8.54 -2.91 16.23
C ALA A 10 -8.55 -2.67 14.72
N ILE A 11 -7.73 -3.44 13.99
CA ILE A 11 -7.79 -3.54 12.54
C ILE A 11 -8.73 -4.70 12.21
N PHE A 12 -9.80 -4.42 11.47
CA PHE A 12 -10.71 -5.46 11.01
C PHE A 12 -10.52 -5.74 9.52
N GLU A 13 -10.89 -6.95 9.12
CA GLU A 13 -10.86 -7.40 7.74
C GLU A 13 -12.27 -7.47 7.17
N LEU A 14 -12.53 -6.72 6.10
CA LEU A 14 -13.76 -6.86 5.32
C LEU A 14 -13.45 -7.64 4.04
N ARG A 15 -13.99 -8.85 3.95
CA ARG A 15 -13.72 -9.76 2.83
C ARG A 15 -14.91 -9.81 1.88
N SER A 16 -14.70 -9.34 0.66
CA SER A 16 -15.60 -9.50 -0.48
C SER A 16 -14.80 -10.02 -1.68
N ARG A 17 -14.90 -9.40 -2.86
CA ARG A 17 -13.97 -9.67 -3.98
C ARG A 17 -12.54 -9.26 -3.65
N THR A 18 -12.37 -8.14 -2.96
CA THR A 18 -11.11 -7.68 -2.37
C THR A 18 -11.13 -7.88 -0.87
N THR A 19 -9.95 -8.01 -0.27
CA THR A 19 -9.79 -7.98 1.19
C THR A 19 -9.39 -6.56 1.57
N ASP A 20 -10.27 -5.89 2.32
CA ASP A 20 -10.01 -4.57 2.87
C ASP A 20 -9.56 -4.68 4.33
N TYR A 21 -8.50 -3.97 4.68
CA TYR A 21 -7.97 -3.87 6.04
C TYR A 21 -8.23 -2.46 6.53
N PHE A 22 -9.12 -2.33 7.52
CA PHE A 22 -9.56 -1.03 8.00
C PHE A 22 -9.29 -0.86 9.49
N GLY A 23 -8.69 0.28 9.85
CA GLY A 23 -8.33 0.64 11.22
C GLY A 23 -7.04 1.47 11.30
N LEU A 24 -6.75 2.03 12.47
CA LEU A 24 -5.47 2.71 12.69
C LEU A 24 -4.33 1.69 12.58
N GLY A 25 -3.29 2.04 11.83
CA GLY A 25 -2.17 1.13 11.59
C GLY A 25 -2.45 0.04 10.55
N ALA A 26 -3.60 0.04 9.87
CA ALA A 26 -3.90 -0.92 8.80
C ALA A 26 -2.83 -0.95 7.69
N ILE A 27 -2.12 0.16 7.46
CA ILE A 27 -0.99 0.23 6.52
C ILE A 27 0.12 -0.79 6.83
N ASN A 28 0.29 -1.21 8.09
CA ASN A 28 1.28 -2.23 8.47
C ASN A 28 0.93 -3.62 7.91
N LYS A 29 -0.31 -3.85 7.47
CA LYS A 29 -0.70 -5.06 6.74
C LYS A 29 -0.03 -5.18 5.37
N MET A 30 0.67 -4.14 4.91
CA MET A 30 1.55 -4.23 3.76
C MET A 30 2.64 -5.31 3.91
N HIS A 31 3.09 -5.60 5.14
CA HIS A 31 4.03 -6.71 5.38
C HIS A 31 3.40 -8.08 5.06
N ASP A 32 2.17 -8.30 5.48
CA ASP A 32 1.41 -9.53 5.19
C ASP A 32 1.19 -9.66 3.67
N ILE A 33 0.85 -8.55 3.00
CA ILE A 33 0.66 -8.49 1.55
C ILE A 33 1.97 -8.79 0.81
N ALA A 34 3.08 -8.13 1.18
CA ALA A 34 4.38 -8.32 0.55
C ALA A 34 4.88 -9.76 0.71
N LYS A 35 4.68 -10.36 1.89
CA LYS A 35 4.97 -11.77 2.14
C LYS A 35 4.19 -12.67 1.19
N LYS A 36 2.87 -12.46 1.08
CA LYS A 36 2.01 -13.23 0.17
C LYS A 36 2.43 -13.09 -1.30
N LEU A 37 2.80 -11.89 -1.75
CA LEU A 37 3.31 -11.68 -3.11
C LEU A 37 4.62 -12.45 -3.34
N SER A 38 5.53 -12.45 -2.37
CA SER A 38 6.78 -13.21 -2.43
C SER A 38 6.52 -14.73 -2.47
N GLU A 39 5.58 -15.24 -1.67
CA GLU A 39 5.12 -16.64 -1.70
C GLU A 39 4.49 -17.03 -3.06
N MET A 40 3.86 -16.08 -3.75
CA MET A 40 3.38 -16.25 -5.13
C MET A 40 4.51 -16.20 -6.18
N GLY A 41 5.76 -15.99 -5.76
CA GLY A 41 6.93 -15.91 -6.64
C GLY A 41 7.14 -14.55 -7.30
N ILE A 42 6.43 -13.50 -6.86
CA ILE A 42 6.56 -12.14 -7.40
C ILE A 42 7.83 -11.51 -6.82
N LYS A 43 8.78 -11.16 -7.69
CA LYS A 43 10.09 -10.61 -7.32
C LYS A 43 10.27 -9.14 -7.66
N LYS A 44 9.40 -8.59 -8.50
CA LYS A 44 9.46 -7.19 -8.94
C LYS A 44 8.05 -6.62 -9.14
N VAL A 45 7.83 -5.40 -8.67
CA VAL A 45 6.54 -4.70 -8.79
C VAL A 45 6.73 -3.27 -9.33
N LEU A 46 5.69 -2.74 -9.96
CA LEU A 46 5.59 -1.32 -10.32
C LEU A 46 4.71 -0.62 -9.27
N ILE A 47 5.22 0.46 -8.68
CA ILE A 47 4.46 1.32 -7.77
C ILE A 47 4.04 2.57 -8.52
N LEU A 48 2.73 2.79 -8.59
CA LEU A 48 2.10 3.94 -9.21
C LEU A 48 1.60 4.91 -8.12
N THR A 49 1.98 6.17 -8.20
CA THR A 49 1.55 7.20 -7.25
C THR A 49 1.52 8.59 -7.90
N GLY A 50 0.91 9.56 -7.23
CA GLY A 50 1.10 10.97 -7.54
C GLY A 50 2.41 11.53 -6.99
N GLY A 51 2.63 12.83 -7.18
CA GLY A 51 3.93 13.47 -7.01
C GLY A 51 4.62 13.30 -5.64
N SER A 52 3.99 13.73 -4.54
CA SER A 52 4.67 13.81 -3.23
C SER A 52 3.85 13.37 -2.01
N SER A 53 2.54 13.13 -2.14
CA SER A 53 1.65 12.84 -1.00
C SER A 53 2.05 11.59 -0.21
N TYR A 54 2.35 10.50 -0.93
CA TYR A 54 2.77 9.20 -0.35
C TYR A 54 4.04 9.26 0.49
N ARG A 55 4.93 10.24 0.26
CA ARG A 55 6.11 10.48 1.10
C ARG A 55 5.77 11.36 2.30
N LYS A 56 5.03 12.44 2.06
CA LYS A 56 4.68 13.43 3.10
C LYS A 56 3.84 12.83 4.23
N ASN A 57 2.99 11.86 3.93
CA ASN A 57 2.15 11.18 4.91
C ASN A 57 2.81 9.96 5.56
N GLY A 58 4.06 9.62 5.20
CA GLY A 58 4.81 8.49 5.76
C GLY A 58 4.42 7.11 5.21
N ALA A 59 3.43 7.00 4.31
CA ALA A 59 3.02 5.72 3.75
C ALA A 59 4.17 5.02 3.00
N TRP A 60 5.01 5.80 2.30
CA TRP A 60 6.15 5.26 1.56
C TRP A 60 7.12 4.47 2.44
N ALA A 61 7.43 4.98 3.65
CA ALA A 61 8.40 4.34 4.53
C ALA A 61 7.96 2.93 4.94
N VAL A 62 6.65 2.74 5.20
CA VAL A 62 6.09 1.44 5.54
C VAL A 62 6.10 0.49 4.34
N VAL A 63 5.69 0.98 3.16
CA VAL A 63 5.61 0.18 1.94
C VAL A 63 6.99 -0.27 1.45
N GLU A 64 7.96 0.66 1.40
CA GLU A 64 9.33 0.38 0.97
C GLU A 64 10.00 -0.65 1.89
N LEU A 65 9.82 -0.52 3.21
CA LEU A 65 10.34 -1.48 4.18
C LEU A 65 9.71 -2.86 4.00
N ALA A 66 8.38 -2.94 3.81
CA ALA A 66 7.68 -4.20 3.60
C ALA A 66 8.16 -4.93 2.35
N LEU A 67 8.30 -4.22 1.22
CA LEU A 67 8.79 -4.80 -0.03
C LEU A 67 10.24 -5.27 0.08
N THR A 68 11.12 -4.44 0.68
CA THR A 68 12.54 -4.77 0.87
C THR A 68 12.69 -6.00 1.76
N THR A 69 11.94 -6.07 2.85
CA THR A 69 11.96 -7.22 3.78
C THR A 69 11.50 -8.51 3.10
N ALA A 70 10.53 -8.41 2.18
CA ALA A 70 10.03 -9.54 1.41
C ALA A 70 10.92 -9.92 0.21
N GLY A 71 12.02 -9.19 -0.02
CA GLY A 71 12.94 -9.40 -1.15
C GLY A 71 12.36 -8.98 -2.51
N ILE A 72 11.38 -8.08 -2.51
CA ILE A 72 10.70 -7.62 -3.72
C ILE A 72 11.33 -6.32 -4.21
N ASN A 73 11.86 -6.33 -5.43
CA ASN A 73 12.33 -5.13 -6.10
C ASN A 73 11.14 -4.28 -6.56
N HIS A 74 11.32 -2.96 -6.61
CA HIS A 74 10.27 -2.08 -7.10
C HIS A 74 10.81 -1.03 -8.07
N VAL A 75 9.94 -0.60 -8.98
CA VAL A 75 10.12 0.61 -9.80
C VAL A 75 9.01 1.58 -9.41
N LEU A 76 9.32 2.87 -9.34
CA LEU A 76 8.40 3.89 -8.89
C LEU A 76 8.08 4.85 -10.04
N TYR A 77 6.80 4.95 -10.38
CA TYR A 77 6.26 5.96 -11.29
C TYR A 77 5.34 6.88 -10.50
N ASN A 78 5.79 8.13 -10.29
CA ASN A 78 5.14 9.10 -9.41
C ASN A 78 4.55 10.31 -10.15
N LYS A 79 4.23 10.16 -11.44
CA LYS A 79 3.73 11.24 -12.31
C LYS A 79 2.21 11.20 -12.53
N VAL A 80 1.49 10.34 -11.80
CA VAL A 80 0.02 10.24 -11.94
C VAL A 80 -0.62 11.54 -11.44
N SER A 81 -1.41 12.18 -12.31
CA SER A 81 -2.18 13.38 -11.97
C SER A 81 -3.59 13.03 -11.51
N SER A 82 -4.27 13.99 -10.87
CA SER A 82 -5.70 13.91 -10.63
C SER A 82 -6.44 13.75 -11.96
N ASN A 83 -7.35 12.78 -12.06
CA ASN A 83 -7.99 12.36 -13.31
C ASN A 83 -6.96 11.92 -14.37
N PRO A 84 -6.40 10.70 -14.23
CA PRO A 84 -5.32 10.22 -15.09
C PRO A 84 -5.75 10.15 -16.57
N THR A 85 -4.80 10.39 -17.47
CA THR A 85 -5.00 10.28 -18.93
C THR A 85 -4.49 8.96 -19.47
N ASP A 86 -4.94 8.60 -20.67
CA ASP A 86 -4.41 7.48 -21.47
C ASP A 86 -2.91 7.60 -21.71
N ALA A 87 -2.40 8.79 -22.02
CA ALA A 87 -0.97 9.03 -22.19
C ALA A 87 -0.15 8.67 -20.92
N GLN A 88 -0.69 8.91 -19.72
CA GLN A 88 -0.02 8.53 -18.47
C GLN A 88 -0.06 7.03 -18.20
N VAL A 89 -1.05 6.32 -18.75
CA VAL A 89 -1.14 4.86 -18.71
C VAL A 89 -0.09 4.26 -19.64
N ASP A 90 0.07 4.82 -20.84
CA ASP A 90 1.05 4.36 -21.83
C ASP A 90 2.50 4.65 -21.41
N GLU A 91 2.75 5.72 -20.66
CA GLU A 91 4.09 6.07 -20.14
C GLU A 91 4.56 5.12 -19.01
N ALA A 92 3.64 4.59 -18.22
CA ALA A 92 3.92 3.89 -16.96
C ALA A 92 4.34 2.42 -17.16
#